data_AF-T1J3M2-F1
#
_entry.id   AF-T1J3M2-F1
#
_cell.length_a   1.000
_cell.length_b   1.000
_cell.length_c   1.000
_cell.angle_alpha   90.00
_cell.angle_beta   90.00
_cell.angle_gamma   90.00
#
_symmetry.space_group_name_H-M   'P 1'
#
loop_
_entity.id
_entity.type
_entity.pdbx_description
1 polymer ?
#
loop_
_entity_poly.entity_id
_entity_poly.type
_entity_poly.pdbx_seq_one_letter_code
_entity_poly.pdbx_strand_id
1 'polypeptide(L)'
;NSPTLSCLLRCDKYPCPRDQDCKFGLVEDPCKCCQDGVCAKGVNEDCEGKWNHAGTCADGLICDRVFPRFPQLPGICKPDLAQKFDTN
;
A
#
# COMPACT_ATOMS: atom_id res chain seq x y z
N ASN A 1 7.37 23.18 13.69
CA ASN A 1 6.99 21.84 14.19
C ASN A 1 5.81 21.33 13.38
N SER A 2 6.07 20.71 12.23
CA SER A 2 5.03 19.98 11.49
C SER A 2 5.00 18.57 12.08
N PRO A 3 3.89 18.07 12.64
CA PRO A 3 3.86 16.70 13.12
C PRO A 3 3.99 15.79 11.89
N THR A 4 5.18 15.26 11.68
CA THR A 4 5.39 14.10 10.83
C THR A 4 4.58 12.96 11.45
N LEU A 5 3.47 12.59 10.83
CA LEU A 5 2.79 11.34 11.19
C LEU A 5 3.84 10.24 10.98
N SER A 6 3.99 9.40 11.98
CA SER A 6 4.90 8.28 11.97
C SER A 6 4.14 7.12 12.56
N CYS A 7 4.43 5.91 12.09
CA CYS A 7 3.89 4.73 12.72
C CYS A 7 4.34 4.70 14.19
N LEU A 8 3.44 4.32 15.09
CA LEU A 8 3.83 4.08 16.47
C LEU A 8 4.86 2.94 16.49
N LEU A 9 5.95 3.13 17.24
CA LEU A 9 7.05 2.15 17.34
C LEU A 9 6.53 0.76 17.74
N ARG A 10 5.43 0.73 18.49
CA ARG A 10 4.62 -0.47 18.70
C ARG A 10 3.15 -0.10 18.61
N CYS A 11 2.41 -0.97 17.96
CA CYS A 11 0.98 -1.06 18.07
C CYS A 11 0.63 -2.46 18.53
N ASP A 12 -0.44 -2.56 19.32
CA ASP A 12 -1.06 -3.85 19.56
C ASP A 12 -1.64 -4.34 18.24
N LYS A 13 -1.46 -5.63 17.94
CA LYS A 13 -2.08 -6.21 16.75
C LYS A 13 -3.57 -6.35 17.02
N TYR A 14 -4.40 -5.77 16.15
CA TYR A 14 -5.85 -5.86 16.26
C TYR A 14 -6.47 -6.15 14.89
N PRO A 15 -7.68 -6.75 14.87
CA PRO A 15 -8.42 -6.93 13.64
C PRO A 15 -8.84 -5.58 13.07
N CYS A 16 -8.37 -5.26 11.88
CA CYS A 16 -8.72 -4.02 11.20
C CYS A 16 -10.00 -4.20 10.38
N PRO A 17 -10.85 -3.17 10.29
CA PRO A 17 -12.00 -3.20 9.42
C PRO A 17 -11.52 -3.32 7.96
N ARG A 18 -12.03 -4.33 7.25
CA ARG A 18 -11.81 -4.54 5.82
C ARG A 18 -13.06 -5.11 5.18
N ASP A 19 -13.18 -4.90 3.87
CA ASP A 19 -14.18 -5.60 3.08
C ASP A 19 -13.92 -7.11 3.13
N GLN A 20 -15.00 -7.90 3.17
CA GLN A 20 -14.90 -9.36 3.29
C GLN A 20 -14.26 -9.99 2.05
N ASP A 21 -14.33 -9.32 0.90
CA ASP A 21 -13.86 -9.83 -0.39
C ASP A 21 -12.75 -8.93 -0.96
N CYS A 22 -11.51 -9.18 -0.54
CA CYS A 22 -10.35 -8.49 -1.10
C CYS A 22 -9.96 -9.13 -2.44
N LYS A 23 -10.50 -8.56 -3.54
CA LYS A 23 -10.31 -9.04 -4.93
C LYS A 23 -8.85 -9.34 -5.32
N PHE A 24 -7.90 -8.59 -4.79
CA PHE A 24 -6.47 -8.71 -5.12
C PHE A 24 -5.64 -9.29 -3.97
N GLY A 25 -6.30 -9.91 -2.98
CA GLY A 25 -5.66 -10.47 -1.79
C GLY A 25 -5.41 -9.43 -0.70
N LEU A 26 -4.59 -9.84 0.27
CA LEU A 26 -4.26 -9.08 1.47
C LEU A 26 -2.80 -8.69 1.48
N VAL A 27 -2.53 -7.48 1.92
CA VAL A 27 -1.18 -6.94 2.13
C VAL A 27 -1.06 -6.38 3.55
N GLU A 28 0.16 -6.29 4.06
CA GLU A 28 0.40 -5.64 5.35
C GLU A 28 0.06 -4.14 5.26
N ASP A 29 -0.53 -3.59 6.32
CA ASP A 29 -0.65 -2.15 6.44
C ASP A 29 0.75 -1.53 6.63
N PRO A 30 0.95 -0.24 6.26
CA PRO A 30 2.26 0.41 6.36
C PRO A 30 2.88 0.40 7.76
N CYS A 31 2.04 0.36 8.80
CA CYS A 31 2.48 0.32 10.19
C CYS A 31 2.54 -1.09 10.78
N LYS A 32 2.12 -2.11 10.03
CA LYS A 32 2.07 -3.53 10.40
C LYS A 32 1.26 -3.81 11.67
N CYS A 33 0.23 -3.00 11.92
CA CYS A 33 -0.66 -3.10 13.08
C CYS A 33 -1.86 -4.00 12.83
N CYS A 34 -2.32 -4.07 11.59
CA CYS A 34 -3.49 -4.86 11.21
C CYS A 34 -3.12 -6.34 11.16
N GLN A 35 -3.66 -7.12 12.11
CA GLN A 35 -3.37 -8.55 12.20
C GLN A 35 -3.79 -9.31 10.93
N ASP A 36 -4.96 -8.95 10.39
CA ASP A 36 -5.58 -9.64 9.26
C ASP A 36 -5.22 -9.03 7.90
N GLY A 37 -4.27 -8.09 7.87
CA GLY A 37 -3.91 -7.33 6.68
C GLY A 37 -4.99 -6.33 6.22
N VAL A 38 -4.70 -5.64 5.12
CA VAL A 38 -5.61 -4.74 4.41
C VAL A 38 -5.78 -5.20 2.96
N CYS A 39 -6.91 -4.87 2.33
CA CYS A 39 -7.13 -5.27 0.94
C CYS A 39 -6.11 -4.58 0.02
N ALA A 40 -5.50 -5.38 -0.84
CA ALA A 40 -4.55 -4.91 -1.82
C ALA A 40 -5.23 -4.19 -2.99
N LYS A 41 -4.50 -3.28 -3.64
CA LYS A 41 -4.91 -2.55 -4.83
C LYS A 41 -4.45 -3.23 -6.11
N GLY A 42 -5.34 -3.28 -7.09
CA GLY A 42 -5.10 -3.88 -8.40
C GLY A 42 -4.47 -2.92 -9.39
N VAL A 43 -4.16 -3.43 -10.59
CA VAL A 43 -3.62 -2.63 -11.70
C VAL A 43 -4.56 -1.48 -12.04
N ASN A 44 -3.98 -0.29 -12.27
CA ASN A 44 -4.68 0.97 -12.55
C ASN A 44 -5.49 1.55 -11.38
N GLU A 45 -5.41 0.99 -10.17
CA GLU A 45 -5.99 1.60 -8.97
C GLU A 45 -5.02 2.58 -8.32
N ASP A 46 -5.57 3.55 -7.59
CA ASP A 46 -4.80 4.50 -6.80
C ASP A 46 -4.04 3.80 -5.67
N CYS A 47 -2.81 4.24 -5.42
CA CYS A 47 -1.95 3.71 -4.36
C CYS A 47 -1.14 4.82 -3.67
N GLU A 48 -0.67 4.52 -2.47
CA GLU A 48 0.07 5.45 -1.61
C GLU A 48 -0.70 6.75 -1.30
N GLY A 49 -0.16 7.90 -1.70
CA GLY A 49 -0.61 9.23 -1.30
C GLY A 49 -0.32 9.54 0.17
N LYS A 50 -0.95 10.61 0.66
CA LYS A 50 -0.76 11.08 2.04
C LYS A 50 -1.10 9.96 3.04
N TRP A 51 -0.08 9.51 3.78
CA TRP A 51 -0.20 8.43 4.79
C TRP A 51 -0.73 7.10 4.25
N ASN A 52 -0.50 6.81 2.97
CA ASN A 52 -0.99 5.59 2.32
C ASN A 52 -2.52 5.44 2.33
N HIS A 53 -3.27 6.56 2.40
CA HIS A 53 -4.74 6.52 2.38
C HIS A 53 -5.32 5.94 1.09
N ALA A 54 -4.59 6.00 -0.02
CA ALA A 54 -5.04 5.38 -1.27
C ALA A 54 -4.85 3.84 -1.24
N GLY A 55 -4.00 3.32 -0.36
CA GLY A 55 -3.78 1.89 -0.17
C GLY A 55 -2.48 1.38 -0.79
N THR A 56 -2.25 0.08 -0.64
CA THR A 56 -1.02 -0.61 -1.07
C THR A 56 -1.33 -1.53 -2.23
N CYS A 57 -0.50 -1.52 -3.28
CA CYS A 57 -0.66 -2.42 -4.42
C CYS A 57 -0.49 -3.90 -4.02
N ALA A 58 -1.14 -4.79 -4.76
CA ALA A 58 -0.97 -6.23 -4.62
C ALA A 58 0.45 -6.69 -4.97
N ASP A 59 0.80 -7.89 -4.52
CA ASP A 59 2.11 -8.49 -4.81
C ASP A 59 2.38 -8.54 -6.32
N GLY A 60 3.61 -8.21 -6.71
CA GLY A 60 4.02 -8.11 -8.12
C GLY A 60 3.56 -6.82 -8.83
N LEU A 61 2.99 -5.86 -8.10
CA LEU A 61 2.68 -4.52 -8.60
C LEU A 61 3.51 -3.46 -7.87
N ILE A 62 3.87 -2.39 -8.59
CA ILE A 62 4.55 -1.21 -8.06
C ILE A 62 3.66 0.03 -8.17
N CYS A 63 3.70 0.90 -7.16
CA CYS A 63 3.00 2.17 -7.20
C CYS A 63 3.78 3.20 -8.02
N ASP A 64 3.28 3.53 -9.22
CA ASP A 64 3.88 4.55 -10.07
C ASP A 64 3.43 5.95 -9.66
N ARG A 65 4.35 6.73 -9.09
CA ARG A 65 4.09 8.12 -8.68
C ARG A 65 4.08 9.03 -9.90
N VAL A 66 2.88 9.31 -10.42
CA VAL A 66 2.66 10.25 -11.54
C VAL A 66 3.26 11.63 -11.25
N PHE A 67 3.20 12.05 -9.98
CA PHE A 67 3.70 13.35 -9.53
C PHE A 67 4.73 13.20 -8.40
N PRO A 68 5.99 12.82 -8.70
CA PRO A 68 6.98 12.48 -7.67
C PRO A 68 7.35 13.67 -6.76
N ARG A 69 7.14 14.92 -7.24
CA ARG A 69 7.34 16.14 -6.43
C ARG A 69 6.22 16.37 -5.40
N PHE A 70 5.12 15.64 -5.49
CA PHE A 70 3.94 15.78 -4.64
C PHE A 70 3.59 14.43 -3.99
N PRO A 71 4.36 13.97 -3.00
CA PRO A 71 4.19 12.65 -2.37
C PRO A 71 2.86 12.48 -1.62
N GLN A 72 2.13 13.58 -1.38
CA GLN A 72 0.78 13.53 -0.84
C GLN A 72 -0.26 13.05 -1.85
N LEU A 73 0.04 13.12 -3.15
CA LEU A 73 -0.86 12.68 -4.22
C LEU A 73 -0.73 11.17 -4.44
N PRO A 74 -1.84 10.47 -4.71
CA PRO A 74 -1.79 9.06 -5.04
C PRO A 74 -1.02 8.81 -6.34
N GLY A 75 -0.34 7.67 -6.38
CA GLY A 75 0.18 7.06 -7.61
C GLY A 75 -0.81 6.05 -8.17
N ILE A 76 -0.36 5.28 -9.16
CA ILE A 76 -1.18 4.23 -9.82
C ILE A 76 -0.44 2.90 -9.80
N CYS A 77 -1.10 1.82 -9.40
CA CYS A 77 -0.50 0.48 -9.43
C CYS A 77 -0.23 0.01 -10.86
N LYS A 78 1.00 -0.39 -11.14
CA LYS A 78 1.45 -0.94 -12.42
C LYS A 78 2.17 -2.27 -12.20
N PRO A 79 2.23 -3.17 -13.20
CA PRO A 79 3.01 -4.39 -13.11
C PRO A 79 4.47 -4.09 -12.77
N ASP A 80 5.02 -4.77 -11.76
CA ASP A 80 6.44 -4.69 -11.47
C ASP A 80 7.21 -5.49 -12.53
N LEU A 81 7.76 -4.77 -13.50
CA LEU A 81 8.54 -5.36 -14.58
C LEU A 81 9.94 -5.79 -14.13
N ALA A 82 10.44 -5.30 -12.98
CA ALA A 82 11.74 -5.71 -12.46
C ALA A 82 11.71 -7.17 -11.98
N GLN A 83 10.61 -7.57 -11.35
CA GLN A 83 10.43 -8.93 -10.82
C GLN A 83 10.31 -10.02 -11.90
N LYS A 84 10.08 -9.65 -13.17
CA LYS A 84 10.09 -10.57 -14.31
C LYS A 84 11.48 -10.97 -14.77
N PHE A 85 12.53 -10.25 -14.38
CA PHE A 85 13.90 -10.53 -14.84
C PHE A 85 14.67 -11.50 -13.93
N ASP A 86 14.17 -11.81 -12.74
CA ASP A 86 14.83 -12.71 -11.78
C ASP A 86 14.46 -14.19 -11.94
N THR A 87 13.69 -14.58 -12.97
CA THR A 87 13.24 -15.96 -13.20
C THR A 87 13.83 -16.61 -14.47
N ASN A 88 15.07 -16.29 -14.83
CA ASN A 88 15.83 -17.02 -15.87
C ASN A 88 17.02 -17.77 -15.28
#